data_AF-A0A926ALR4-F1
#
_entry.id   AF-A0A926ALR4-F1
#
_cell.length_a   1.000
_cell.length_b   1.000
_cell.length_c   1.000
_cell.angle_alpha   90.00
_cell.angle_beta   90.00
_cell.angle_gamma   90.00
#
_symmetry.space_group_name_H-M   'P 1'
#
loop_
_entity.id
_entity.type
_entity.pdbx_description
1 polymer ?
#
loop_
_entity_poly.entity_id
_entity_poly.type
_entity_poly.pdbx_seq_one_letter_code
_entity_poly.pdbx_strand_id
1 'polypeptide(L)'
;MKNFSEWLGEGEQLYLAAMEEFKSIESQIDELELQLTAKKGEVNQIAQVIGKPPVESTRKLTAELMEPEQVAITSRSAIPIGRLARALTGRGSGL
;
A
#
# COMPACT_ATOMS: atom_id res chain seq x y z
N MET A 1 37.07 -21.25 6.70
CA MET A 1 35.65 -21.69 6.67
C MET A 1 35.09 -21.37 8.04
N LYS A 2 33.91 -20.73 8.10
CA LYS A 2 33.22 -20.58 9.38
C LYS A 2 32.86 -21.96 9.91
N ASN A 3 33.03 -22.18 11.20
CA ASN A 3 32.55 -23.42 11.80
C ASN A 3 31.02 -23.34 12.00
N PHE A 4 30.38 -24.48 12.21
CA PHE A 4 28.92 -24.55 12.32
C PHE A 4 28.36 -23.69 13.47
N SER A 5 29.11 -23.57 14.58
CA SER A 5 28.69 -22.76 15.72
C SER A 5 28.71 -21.26 15.40
N GLU A 6 29.70 -20.79 14.66
CA GLU A 6 29.77 -19.41 14.19
C GLU A 6 28.62 -19.09 13.24
N TRP A 7 28.30 -20.01 12.33
CA TRP A 7 27.16 -19.84 11.42
C TRP A 7 25.81 -19.79 12.15
N LEU A 8 25.62 -20.64 13.17
CA LEU A 8 24.42 -20.57 14.01
C LEU A 8 24.30 -19.26 14.79
N GLY A 9 25.40 -18.77 15.35
CA GLY A 9 25.41 -17.49 16.09
C GLY A 9 25.05 -16.31 15.19
N GLU A 10 25.53 -16.29 13.95
CA GLU A 10 25.14 -15.26 12.96
C GLU A 10 23.65 -15.34 12.61
N GLY A 11 23.10 -16.55 12.48
CA GLY A 11 21.67 -16.75 12.25
C GLY A 11 20.80 -16.26 13.40
N GLU A 12 21.22 -16.53 14.65
CA GLU A 12 20.52 -16.03 15.84
C GLU A 12 20.54 -14.50 15.90
N GLN A 13 21.69 -13.86 15.63
CA GLN A 13 21.79 -12.41 15.57
C GLN A 13 20.90 -11.79 14.49
N LEU A 14 20.86 -12.39 13.29
CA LEU A 14 20.00 -11.94 12.21
C LEU A 14 18.52 -12.06 12.60
N TYR A 15 18.14 -13.17 13.21
CA TYR A 15 16.78 -13.38 13.67
C TYR A 15 16.36 -12.36 14.73
N LEU A 16 17.22 -12.11 15.71
CA LEU A 16 16.95 -11.13 16.77
C LEU A 16 16.80 -9.71 16.19
N ALA A 17 17.67 -9.32 15.26
CA ALA A 17 17.57 -8.03 14.59
C ALA A 17 16.27 -7.90 13.78
N ALA A 18 15.93 -8.93 12.98
CA ALA A 18 14.69 -8.93 12.20
C ALA A 18 13.43 -8.90 13.09
N MET A 19 13.48 -9.56 14.25
CA MET A 19 12.39 -9.55 15.23
C MET A 19 12.21 -8.17 15.88
N GLU A 20 13.31 -7.46 16.16
CA GLU A 20 13.27 -6.10 16.67
C GLU A 20 12.70 -5.13 15.63
N GLU A 21 13.17 -5.23 14.38
CA GLU A 21 12.65 -4.44 13.27
C GLU A 21 11.17 -4.68 13.04
N PHE A 22 10.73 -5.94 13.07
CA PHE A 22 9.33 -6.31 12.93
C PHE A 22 8.44 -5.63 13.99
N LYS A 23 8.82 -5.72 15.27
CA LYS A 23 8.09 -5.08 16.36
C LYS A 23 8.09 -3.55 16.25
N SER A 24 9.19 -2.97 15.79
CA SER A 24 9.27 -1.53 15.52
C SER A 24 8.28 -1.13 14.43
N ILE A 25 8.17 -1.91 13.35
CA ILE A 25 7.21 -1.65 12.26
C ILE A 25 5.77 -1.79 12.77
N GLU A 26 5.46 -2.81 13.57
CA GLU A 26 4.13 -2.96 14.18
C GLU A 26 3.76 -1.71 15.00
N SER A 27 4.67 -1.23 15.85
CA SER A 27 4.44 -0.01 16.63
C SER A 27 4.24 1.23 15.77
N GLN A 28 4.96 1.35 14.65
CA GLN A 28 4.81 2.47 13.72
C GLN A 28 3.46 2.42 13.00
N ILE A 29 2.97 1.23 12.66
CA ILE A 29 1.64 1.04 12.06
C ILE A 29 0.56 1.50 13.03
N ASP A 30 0.61 1.06 14.29
CA ASP A 30 -0.35 1.44 15.32
C ASP A 30 -0.39 2.96 15.53
N GLU A 31 0.78 3.61 15.57
CA GLU A 31 0.88 5.06 15.69
C GLU A 31 0.28 5.78 14.47
N LEU A 32 0.57 5.31 13.26
CA LEU A 32 0.02 5.88 12.03
C LEU A 32 -1.50 5.72 11.94
N GLU A 33 -2.04 4.59 12.38
CA GLU A 33 -3.48 4.36 12.45
C GLU A 33 -4.17 5.30 13.43
N LEU A 34 -3.55 5.55 14.59
CA LEU A 34 -4.02 6.54 15.56
C LEU A 34 -4.01 7.96 14.97
N GLN A 35 -2.90 8.36 14.35
CA GLN A 35 -2.77 9.68 13.73
C GLN A 35 -3.76 9.87 12.57
N LEU A 36 -3.95 8.84 11.74
CA LEU A 36 -4.90 8.85 10.64
C LEU A 36 -6.34 9.02 11.17
N THR A 37 -6.69 8.30 12.24
CA THR A 37 -8.00 8.40 12.88
C THR A 37 -8.26 9.81 13.42
N ALA A 38 -7.27 10.39 14.12
CA ALA A 38 -7.36 11.76 14.64
C ALA A 38 -7.53 12.78 13.50
N LYS A 39 -6.68 12.69 12.46
CA LYS A 39 -6.73 13.60 11.30
C LYS A 39 -8.02 13.47 10.51
N LYS A 40 -8.56 12.26 10.36
CA LYS A 40 -9.88 12.04 9.76
C LYS A 40 -10.97 12.77 10.56
N GLY A 41 -10.91 12.70 11.89
CA GLY A 41 -11.80 13.44 12.78
C GLY A 41 -11.75 14.96 12.52
N GLU A 42 -10.55 15.54 12.50
CA GLU A 42 -10.34 16.96 12.21
C GLU A 42 -10.90 17.36 10.83
N VAL A 43 -10.58 16.59 9.79
CA VAL A 43 -11.04 16.86 8.42
C VAL A 43 -12.55 16.78 8.31
N ASN A 44 -13.18 15.80 8.97
CA ASN A 44 -14.62 15.65 8.95
C ASN A 44 -15.34 16.76 9.72
N GLN A 45 -14.72 17.27 10.79
CA GLN A 45 -15.20 18.47 11.48
C GLN A 45 -15.18 19.68 10.55
N ILE A 46 -14.10 19.88 9.79
CA ILE A 46 -14.02 20.95 8.78
C ILE A 46 -15.11 20.74 7.71
N ALA A 47 -15.23 19.53 7.18
CA ALA A 47 -16.21 19.19 6.14
C ALA A 47 -17.64 19.56 6.57
N GLN A 48 -18.00 19.29 7.83
CA GLN A 48 -19.28 19.68 8.40
C GLN A 48 -19.48 21.21 8.38
N VAL A 49 -18.47 21.98 8.76
CA VAL A 49 -18.55 23.45 8.79
C VAL A 49 -18.73 24.05 7.38
N ILE A 50 -18.11 23.45 6.37
CA ILE A 50 -18.15 23.95 4.98
C ILE A 50 -19.23 23.28 4.12
N GLY A 51 -20.10 22.43 4.71
CA GLY A 51 -21.18 21.74 4.00
C GLY A 51 -20.69 20.70 2.98
N LYS A 52 -19.53 20.08 3.22
CA LYS A 52 -18.98 18.98 2.40
C LYS A 52 -19.28 17.62 3.06
N PRO A 53 -19.40 16.55 2.26
CA PRO A 53 -19.56 15.21 2.81
C PRO A 53 -18.31 14.78 3.60
N PRO A 54 -18.45 13.89 4.60
CA PRO A 54 -17.34 13.37 5.36
C PRO A 54 -16.44 12.48 4.50
N VAL A 55 -15.14 12.49 4.81
CA VAL A 55 -14.15 11.59 4.24
C VAL A 55 -14.31 10.21 4.88
N GLU A 56 -14.43 9.18 4.05
CA GLU A 56 -14.44 7.77 4.49
C GLU A 56 -13.07 7.11 4.35
N SER A 57 -12.81 6.08 5.16
CA SER A 57 -11.55 5.32 5.05
C SER A 57 -11.72 4.20 4.02
N THR A 58 -11.05 4.30 2.87
CA THR A 58 -11.10 3.28 1.81
C THR A 58 -10.08 2.16 2.00
N ARG A 59 -9.21 2.21 3.03
CA ARG A 59 -8.15 1.20 3.21
C ARG A 59 -8.38 0.39 4.47
N LYS A 60 -8.96 -0.80 4.31
CA LYS A 60 -8.61 -1.93 5.19
C LYS A 60 -7.29 -2.47 4.66
N LEU A 61 -6.17 -2.09 5.28
CA LEU A 61 -4.88 -2.75 5.08
C LEU A 61 -4.91 -4.06 5.87
N THR A 62 -5.67 -5.05 5.41
CA THR A 62 -5.38 -6.44 5.79
C THR A 62 -4.05 -6.77 5.14
N ALA A 63 -3.06 -7.16 5.95
CA ALA A 63 -1.78 -7.67 5.49
C ALA A 63 -2.00 -8.96 4.66
N GLU A 64 -2.39 -8.82 3.40
CA GLU A 64 -2.18 -9.85 2.41
C GLU A 64 -0.67 -9.88 2.14
N LEU A 65 -0.05 -10.99 2.52
CA LEU A 65 1.30 -11.34 2.08
C LEU A 65 1.30 -11.30 0.56
N MET A 66 1.79 -10.20 0.01
CA MET A 66 1.80 -9.94 -1.42
C MET A 66 2.87 -10.86 -2.04
N GLU A 67 2.44 -11.95 -2.67
CA GLU A 67 3.30 -12.72 -3.58
C GLU A 67 3.81 -11.78 -4.69
N PRO A 68 5.08 -11.89 -5.12
CA PRO A 68 5.68 -10.91 -6.02
C PRO A 68 5.26 -11.15 -7.48
N GLU A 69 3.96 -11.16 -7.78
CA GLU A 69 3.46 -10.99 -9.14
C GLU A 69 1.96 -10.68 -9.16
N GLN A 70 1.58 -9.41 -8.92
CA GLN A 70 0.42 -8.78 -9.56
C GLN A 70 0.32 -7.30 -9.16
N VAL A 71 0.81 -6.43 -10.04
CA VAL A 71 0.51 -4.99 -10.02
C VAL A 71 -0.97 -4.82 -10.38
N ALA A 72 -1.85 -4.97 -9.40
CA ALA A 72 -3.28 -4.71 -9.54
C ALA A 72 -3.56 -3.21 -9.41
N ILE A 73 -3.87 -2.66 -10.57
CA ILE A 73 -4.28 -1.29 -10.87
C ILE A 73 -5.58 -0.95 -10.13
N THR A 74 -5.54 -0.11 -9.09
CA THR A 74 -6.67 0.75 -8.68
C THR A 74 -6.13 1.94 -7.88
N SER A 75 -5.79 3.09 -8.46
CA SER A 75 -6.76 4.18 -8.61
C SER A 75 -6.14 5.31 -9.45
N ARG A 76 -6.21 5.20 -10.78
CA ARG A 76 -6.17 6.37 -11.65
C ARG A 76 -7.13 6.11 -12.80
N SER A 77 -8.17 6.94 -12.87
CA SER A 77 -8.99 7.17 -14.07
C SER A 77 -9.40 5.90 -14.84
N ALA A 78 -10.59 5.39 -14.58
CA ALA A 78 -11.21 4.33 -15.37
C ALA A 78 -11.38 4.75 -16.85
N ILE A 79 -10.35 4.54 -17.66
CA ILE A 79 -10.47 4.35 -19.10
C ILE A 79 -10.17 2.86 -19.32
N PRO A 80 -11.18 2.02 -19.58
CA PRO A 80 -10.95 0.59 -19.77
C PRO A 80 -10.03 0.37 -20.99
N ILE A 81 -8.92 -0.35 -20.75
CA ILE A 81 -7.82 -0.63 -21.69
C ILE A 81 -8.29 -1.34 -22.97
N GLY A 82 -9.50 -1.91 -22.98
CA GLY A 82 -10.15 -2.46 -24.18
C GLY A 82 -10.58 -1.43 -25.24
N ARG A 83 -10.56 -0.11 -24.95
CA ARG A 83 -10.91 0.95 -25.92
C ARG A 83 -9.72 1.58 -26.65
N LEU A 84 -8.48 1.35 -26.20
CA LEU A 84 -7.28 1.90 -26.85
C LEU A 84 -6.89 1.15 -28.15
N ALA A 85 -7.23 -0.14 -28.27
CA ALA A 85 -6.84 -0.95 -29.43
C ALA A 85 -7.59 -0.59 -30.74
N ARG A 86 -8.73 0.10 -30.67
CA ARG A 86 -9.52 0.50 -31.85
C ARG A 86 -9.12 1.87 -32.43
N ALA A 87 -8.36 2.68 -31.69
CA ALA A 87 -7.95 4.01 -32.14
C ALA A 87 -6.63 4.02 -32.94
N LEU A 88 -5.86 2.93 -32.94
CA LEU A 88 -4.54 2.86 -33.60
C LEU A 88 -4.50 2.02 -34.88
N THR A 89 -5.61 1.41 -35.30
CA THR A 89 -5.70 0.54 -36.50
C THR A 89 -6.61 1.09 -37.60
N GLY A 90 -7.00 2.36 -37.54
CA GLY A 90 -7.75 3.05 -38.59
C GLY A 90 -6.89 3.58 -39.73
N ARG A 91 -6.15 2.70 -40.42
CA ARG A 91 -5.59 2.99 -41.75
C ARG A 91 -6.70 2.85 -42.78
N GLY A 92 -7.43 3.93 -43.02
CA GLY A 92 -8.45 4.05 -44.06
C GLY A 92 -8.23 5.31 -44.87
N SER A 93 -7.24 5.27 -45.77
CA SER A 93 -7.12 6.23 -46.88
C SER A 93 -8.38 6.09 -47.74
N GLY A 94 -9.16 7.16 -47.86
CA GLY A 94 -10.36 7.18 -48.70
C GLY A 94 -10.68 8.61 -49.09
N LEU A 95 -10.28 8.93 -50.34
CA LEU A 95 -10.75 9.99 -51.25
C LEU A 95 -10.75 11.45 -50.74
#